data_AF-A0A1I6YLC7-F1
#
_entry.id   AF-A0A1I6YLC7-F1
#
_cell.length_a   1.000
_cell.length_b   1.000
_cell.length_c   1.000
_cell.angle_alpha   90.00
_cell.angle_beta   90.00
_cell.angle_gamma   90.00
#
_symmetry.space_group_name_H-M   'P 1'
#
loop_
_entity.id
_entity.type
_entity.pdbx_description
1 polymer ?
#
loop_
_entity_poly.entity_id
_entity_poly.type
_entity_poly.pdbx_seq_one_letter_code
_entity_poly.pdbx_strand_id
1 'polypeptide(L)'
;MLFLLYAANFLRTVLIIIAVLVIVRFIGRLMNAKRNISEQERFNKQKEAYRKEKEDTQRNIGKVSILRGRKEAEDVDYEEVD
;
A
#
# COMPACT_ATOMS: atom_id res chain seq x y z
N MET A 1 8.19 -32.07 -45.75
CA MET A 1 6.92 -31.32 -45.54
C MET A 1 6.50 -31.30 -44.06
N LEU A 2 6.37 -32.46 -43.39
CA LEU A 2 6.00 -32.54 -41.96
C LEU A 2 6.94 -31.78 -41.01
N PHE A 3 8.25 -31.81 -41.27
CA PHE A 3 9.27 -31.13 -40.44
C PHE A 3 9.11 -29.60 -40.42
N LEU A 4 8.80 -28.98 -41.56
CA LEU A 4 8.57 -27.53 -41.66
C LEU A 4 7.30 -27.11 -40.90
N LEU A 5 6.26 -27.94 -40.95
CA LEU A 5 5.02 -27.69 -40.22
C LEU A 5 5.25 -27.77 -38.69
N TYR A 6 6.02 -28.76 -38.24
CA TYR A 6 6.37 -28.91 -36.83
C TYR A 6 7.23 -27.74 -36.33
N ALA A 7 8.24 -27.34 -37.09
CA ALA A 7 9.10 -26.20 -36.76
C ALA A 7 8.31 -24.88 -36.69
N ALA A 8 7.37 -24.66 -37.61
CA ALA A 8 6.51 -23.48 -37.60
C ALA A 8 5.59 -23.44 -36.36
N ASN A 9 5.00 -24.58 -35.99
CA ASN A 9 4.16 -24.68 -34.79
C ASN A 9 4.99 -24.48 -33.51
N PHE A 10 6.18 -25.08 -33.44
CA PHE A 10 7.09 -24.90 -32.31
C PHE A 10 7.49 -23.43 -32.11
N LEU A 11 7.86 -22.72 -33.19
CA LEU A 11 8.18 -21.29 -33.13
C LEU A 11 7.01 -20.45 -32.63
N ARG A 12 5.78 -20.71 -33.09
CA ARG A 12 4.59 -20.01 -32.60
C ARG A 12 4.39 -20.21 -31.11
N THR A 13 4.50 -21.45 -30.62
CA THR A 13 4.36 -21.76 -29.19
C THR A 13 5.42 -21.02 -28.36
N VAL A 14 6.68 -21.03 -28.80
CA VAL A 14 7.77 -20.32 -28.12
C VAL A 14 7.52 -18.81 -28.07
N LEU A 15 7.06 -18.21 -29.18
CA LEU A 15 6.73 -16.79 -29.22
C LEU A 15 5.56 -16.43 -28.29
N ILE A 16 4.54 -17.28 -28.20
CA ILE A 16 3.41 -17.08 -27.27
C ILE A 16 3.89 -17.12 -25.82
N ILE A 17 4.75 -18.09 -25.47
CA ILE A 17 5.31 -18.18 -24.12
C ILE A 17 6.09 -16.91 -23.77
N ILE A 18 6.96 -16.45 -24.69
CA ILE A 18 7.71 -15.21 -24.48
C ILE A 18 6.76 -14.01 -24.32
N ALA A 19 5.73 -13.91 -25.15
CA ALA A 19 4.76 -12.83 -25.06
C ALA A 19 4.06 -12.80 -23.70
N VAL A 20 3.62 -13.96 -23.19
CA VAL A 20 2.99 -14.07 -21.87
C VAL A 20 3.96 -13.67 -20.76
N LEU A 21 5.21 -14.13 -20.81
CA LEU A 21 6.23 -13.78 -19.81
C LEU A 21 6.48 -12.27 -19.75
N VAL A 22 6.51 -11.60 -20.91
CA VAL A 22 6.67 -10.14 -20.99
C VAL A 22 5.48 -9.42 -20.35
N ILE A 23 4.25 -9.86 -20.65
CA ILE A 23 3.02 -9.29 -20.08
C ILE A 23 3.03 -9.44 -18.56
N VAL A 24 3.30 -10.64 -18.04
CA VAL A 24 3.35 -10.89 -16.59
C VAL A 24 4.41 -10.01 -15.92
N ARG A 25 5.59 -9.89 -16.53
CA ARG A 25 6.68 -9.05 -16.01
C ARG A 25 6.30 -7.56 -16.00
N PHE A 26 5.56 -7.10 -17.01
CA PHE A 26 5.07 -5.73 -17.08
C PHE A 26 4.05 -5.43 -15.97
N ILE A 27 3.07 -6.33 -15.78
CA ILE A 27 2.06 -6.20 -14.71
C ILE A 27 2.72 -6.22 -13.33
N GLY A 28 3.68 -7.11 -13.10
CA GLY A 28 4.42 -7.17 -11.83
C GLY A 28 5.15 -5.86 -11.50
N ARG A 29 5.78 -5.23 -12.50
CA ARG A 29 6.44 -3.92 -12.33
C ARG A 29 5.43 -2.81 -12.00
N LEU A 30 4.29 -2.78 -12.68
CA LEU A 30 3.23 -1.81 -12.41
C LEU A 30 2.67 -1.97 -10.99
N MET A 31 2.46 -3.20 -10.54
CA MET A 31 1.94 -3.47 -9.20
C MET A 31 2.92 -3.01 -8.12
N ASN A 32 4.21 -3.29 -8.30
CA ASN A 32 5.26 -2.82 -7.37
C ASN A 32 5.37 -1.29 -7.37
N ALA A 33 5.30 -0.65 -8.54
CA ALA A 33 5.30 0.81 -8.64
C ALA A 33 4.09 1.43 -7.93
N LYS A 34 2.89 0.88 -8.13
CA LYS A 34 1.66 1.33 -7.45
C LYS A 34 1.78 1.18 -5.94
N ARG A 35 2.30 0.05 -5.44
CA ARG A 35 2.54 -0.16 -4.01
C ARG A 35 3.49 0.87 -3.43
N ASN A 36 4.63 1.10 -4.08
CA ASN A 36 5.62 2.08 -3.64
C ASN A 36 5.03 3.50 -3.52
N ILE A 37 4.26 3.92 -4.52
CA ILE A 37 3.56 5.23 -4.48
C ILE A 37 2.59 5.30 -3.31
N SER A 38 1.76 4.26 -3.12
CA SER A 38 0.78 4.25 -2.03
C SER A 38 1.43 4.23 -0.64
N GLU A 39 2.56 3.54 -0.49
CA GLU A 39 3.33 3.51 0.74
C GLU A 39 3.96 4.87 1.02
N GLN A 40 4.49 5.53 -0.02
CA GLN A 40 5.08 6.85 0.09
C GLN A 40 4.05 7.92 0.48
N GLU A 41 2.84 7.87 -0.10
CA GLU A 41 1.73 8.74 0.31
C GLU A 41 1.31 8.51 1.78
N ARG A 42 1.17 7.24 2.20
CA ARG A 42 0.85 6.89 3.58
C ARG A 42 1.92 7.37 4.56
N PHE A 43 3.19 7.23 4.20
CA PHE A 43 4.30 7.70 5.00
C PHE A 43 4.31 9.22 5.13
N ASN A 44 4.09 9.94 4.03
CA ASN A 44 4.03 11.40 4.05
C ASN A 44 2.88 11.92 4.90
N LYS A 45 1.67 11.33 4.79
CA LYS A 45 0.52 11.69 5.63
C LYS A 45 0.80 11.49 7.11
N GLN A 46 1.41 10.37 7.50
CA GLN A 46 1.78 10.11 8.89
C GLN A 46 2.83 11.10 9.39
N LYS A 47 3.83 11.43 8.57
CA LYS A 47 4.87 12.40 8.91
C LYS A 47 4.30 13.81 9.10
N GLU A 48 3.35 14.21 8.26
CA GLU A 48 2.65 15.49 8.40
C GLU A 48 1.79 15.54 9.66
N ALA A 49 1.03 14.48 9.93
CA ALA A 49 0.22 14.37 11.15
C ALA A 49 1.10 14.46 12.40
N TYR A 50 2.20 13.71 12.44
CA TYR A 50 3.16 13.75 13.54
C TYR A 50 3.81 15.13 13.70
N ARG A 51 4.18 15.80 12.61
CA ARG A 51 4.74 17.16 12.68
C ARG A 51 3.72 18.13 13.26
N LYS A 52 2.47 18.06 12.79
CA LYS A 52 1.39 18.91 13.28
C LYS A 52 1.11 18.66 14.76
N GLU A 53 1.03 17.40 15.17
CA GLU A 53 0.85 17.03 16.58
C GLU A 53 2.00 17.55 17.43
N LYS A 54 3.26 17.38 16.99
CA LYS A 54 4.44 17.91 17.69
C LYS A 54 4.39 19.43 17.82
N GLU A 55 4.02 20.15 16.76
CA GLU A 55 3.85 21.61 16.80
C GLU A 55 2.74 22.03 17.76
N ASP A 56 1.60 21.34 17.73
CA ASP A 56 0.46 21.60 18.62
C ASP A 56 0.82 21.30 20.08
N THR A 57 1.50 20.18 20.36
CA THR A 57 2.04 19.85 21.69
C THR A 57 3.03 20.91 22.16
N GLN A 58 3.96 21.37 21.32
CA GLN A 58 4.90 22.43 21.69
C GLN A 58 4.18 23.74 22.02
N ARG A 59 3.15 24.12 21.25
CA ARG A 59 2.35 25.34 21.49
C ARG A 59 1.46 25.26 22.72
N ASN A 60 1.07 24.05 23.12
CA ASN A 60 0.18 23.77 24.24
C ASN A 60 0.92 23.28 25.48
N ILE A 61 2.24 23.07 25.41
CA ILE A 61 3.05 22.68 26.55
C ILE A 61 2.94 23.76 27.63
N GLY A 62 2.52 23.38 28.84
CA GLY A 62 2.25 24.31 29.94
C GLY A 62 0.88 25.01 29.92
N LYS A 63 0.01 24.76 28.93
CA LYS A 63 -1.39 25.23 28.93
C LYS A 63 -2.31 24.12 29.43
N VAL A 64 -3.11 24.40 30.46
CA VAL A 64 -4.11 23.46 30.98
C VAL A 64 -5.44 23.69 30.26
N SER A 65 -5.84 22.73 29.43
CA SER A 65 -7.17 22.69 28.80
C SER A 65 -8.14 21.95 29.72
N ILE A 66 -9.00 22.67 30.42
CA ILE A 66 -10.10 22.07 31.17
C ILE A 66 -11.23 21.77 30.19
N LEU A 67 -11.43 20.50 29.86
CA LEU A 67 -12.60 20.04 29.09
C LEU A 67 -13.86 20.28 29.93
N ARG A 68 -14.62 21.34 29.63
CA ARG A 68 -15.92 21.59 30.23
C ARG A 68 -17.00 20.78 29.51
N GLY A 69 -17.36 19.64 30.08
CA GLY A 69 -18.49 18.82 29.62
C GLY A 69 -18.50 17.45 30.29
N ARG A 70 -19.69 16.97 30.68
CA ARG A 70 -19.90 15.60 31.17
C ARG A 70 -19.74 14.66 29.97
N LYS A 71 -18.57 14.05 29.80
CA LYS A 71 -18.46 12.88 28.92
C LYS A 71 -19.11 11.72 29.67
N GLU A 72 -20.20 11.20 29.11
CA GLU A 72 -20.62 9.84 29.45
C GLU A 72 -19.44 8.94 29.12
N ALA A 73 -18.89 8.31 30.16
CA ALA A 73 -17.87 7.29 29.99
C ALA A 73 -18.56 6.13 29.30
N GLU A 74 -18.29 5.94 28.01
CA GLU A 74 -18.65 4.73 27.31
C GLU A 74 -17.69 3.66 27.83
N ASP A 75 -18.20 2.76 28.67
CA ASP A 75 -17.48 1.57 29.13
C ASP A 75 -17.10 0.77 27.89
N VAL A 76 -15.84 0.89 27.49
CA VAL A 76 -15.26 0.06 26.44
C VAL A 76 -14.95 -1.30 27.07
N ASP A 77 -15.84 -2.27 26.84
CA ASP A 77 -15.56 -3.68 27.09
C ASP A 77 -14.42 -4.11 26.14
N TYR A 78 -13.25 -4.39 26.72
CA TYR A 78 -12.14 -4.97 25.98
C TYR A 78 -12.39 -6.48 25.83
N GLU A 79 -12.55 -6.97 24.61
CA GLU A 79 -12.45 -8.41 24.35
C GLU A 79 -10.98 -8.84 24.51
N GLU A 80 -10.73 -9.71 25.49
CA GLU A 80 -9.44 -10.39 25.63
C GLU A 80 -9.18 -11.25 24.38
N VAL A 81 -8.07 -10.99 23.71
CA VAL A 81 -7.55 -11.82 22.62
C VAL A 81 -6.72 -12.95 23.23
N ASP A 82 -7.25 -14.19 23.15
CA ASP A 82 -6.52 -15.45 23.40
C ASP A 82 -5.38 -15.68 22.38
#